data_AF-A0A2T7E1Q3-F1
#
_entry.id   AF-A0A2T7E1Q3-F1
#
_cell.length_a   1.000
_cell.length_b   1.000
_cell.length_c   1.000
_cell.angle_alpha   90.00
_cell.angle_beta   90.00
_cell.angle_gamma   90.00
#
_symmetry.space_group_name_H-M   'P 1'
#
loop_
_entity.id
_entity.type
_entity.pdbx_description
1 polymer ?
#
loop_
_entity_poly.entity_id
_entity_poly.type
_entity_poly.pdbx_seq_one_letter_code
_entity_poly.pdbx_strand_id
1 'polypeptide(L)'
;MGPISVLIQDSSAIKQILDEVSSQLPVSLQAKLLPAGHLSSFQAQVAAAHRRIETRRSQSLLRTIIAETCQSINKKKAALDAKVDTSASAHRLCLLEKELEDLEAKVRATKQRIQEEKDLIAGSKQEAEVLTSELKADLTELSNLSKQVVPGADEDDEAVLAEVDRIRLDAIAAIDAFLQ
;
A
#
# COMPACT_ATOMS: atom_id res chain seq x y z
N MET A 1 -62.05 -38.10 16.41
CA MET A 1 -61.38 -39.41 16.55
C MET A 1 -61.42 -40.11 15.21
N GLY A 2 -60.28 -40.61 14.72
CA GLY A 2 -60.21 -41.29 13.42
C GLY A 2 -60.74 -42.74 13.49
N PRO A 3 -61.06 -43.38 12.35
CA PRO A 3 -61.63 -44.73 12.31
C PRO A 3 -60.77 -45.79 13.03
N ILE A 4 -59.44 -45.65 12.98
CA ILE A 4 -58.47 -46.56 13.62
C ILE A 4 -58.51 -46.44 15.15
N SER A 5 -58.80 -45.27 15.73
CA SER A 5 -58.89 -45.12 17.19
C SER A 5 -60.06 -45.91 17.77
N VAL A 6 -61.17 -45.98 17.03
CA VAL A 6 -62.38 -46.72 17.42
C VAL A 6 -62.12 -48.23 17.30
N LEU A 7 -61.50 -48.66 16.21
CA LEU A 7 -61.15 -50.06 15.95
C LEU A 7 -60.18 -50.65 16.98
N ILE A 8 -59.25 -49.84 17.49
CA ILE A 8 -58.26 -50.27 18.48
C ILE A 8 -58.82 -50.29 19.90
N GLN A 9 -59.83 -49.46 20.20
CA GLN A 9 -60.52 -49.47 21.49
C GLN A 9 -61.38 -50.73 21.69
N ASP A 10 -62.00 -51.23 20.63
CA ASP A 10 -62.77 -52.47 20.65
C ASP A 10 -62.46 -53.34 19.43
N SER A 11 -61.42 -54.16 19.56
CA SER A 11 -61.03 -55.17 18.56
C SER A 11 -61.49 -56.58 18.94
N SER A 12 -62.35 -56.70 19.97
CA SER A 12 -62.80 -57.98 20.51
C SER A 12 -63.58 -58.81 19.49
N ALA A 13 -64.49 -58.17 18.74
CA ALA A 13 -65.25 -58.82 17.68
C ALA A 13 -64.37 -59.33 16.53
N ILE A 14 -63.32 -58.58 16.17
CA ILE A 14 -62.38 -58.99 15.11
C ILE A 14 -61.55 -60.18 15.58
N LYS A 15 -61.08 -60.14 16.83
CA LYS A 15 -60.37 -61.26 17.44
C LYS A 15 -61.24 -62.52 17.48
N GLN A 16 -62.50 -62.39 17.89
CA GLN A 16 -63.44 -63.51 17.96
C GLN A 16 -63.67 -64.15 16.58
N ILE A 17 -63.96 -63.35 15.55
CA ILE A 17 -64.17 -63.85 14.18
C ILE A 17 -62.90 -64.52 13.63
N LEU A 18 -61.73 -63.94 13.92
CA LEU A 18 -60.45 -64.51 13.52
C LEU A 18 -60.18 -65.84 14.23
N ASP A 19 -60.46 -65.95 15.52
CA ASP A 19 -60.31 -67.18 16.29
C ASP A 19 -61.26 -68.29 15.78
N GLU A 20 -62.50 -67.95 15.40
CA GLU A 20 -63.50 -68.87 14.84
C GLU A 20 -63.10 -69.43 13.46
N VAL A 21 -62.53 -68.59 12.58
CA VAL A 21 -62.22 -68.96 11.19
C VAL A 21 -60.77 -69.45 11.01
N SER A 22 -59.87 -69.18 11.97
CA SER A 22 -58.42 -69.46 11.88
C SER A 22 -58.11 -70.90 11.46
N SER A 23 -58.81 -71.89 12.03
CA SER A 23 -58.61 -73.32 11.75
C SER A 23 -58.90 -73.74 10.30
N GLN A 24 -59.66 -72.93 9.56
CA GLN A 24 -60.09 -73.21 8.17
C GLN A 24 -59.19 -72.50 7.14
N LEU A 25 -58.28 -71.63 7.58
CA LEU A 25 -57.42 -70.84 6.70
C LEU A 25 -56.05 -71.51 6.53
N PRO A 26 -55.39 -71.36 5.37
CA PRO A 26 -53.99 -71.74 5.21
C PRO A 26 -53.08 -70.99 6.21
N VAL A 27 -52.06 -71.67 6.74
CA VAL A 27 -51.11 -71.14 7.74
C VAL A 27 -50.49 -69.80 7.31
N SER A 28 -50.20 -69.64 6.02
CA SER A 28 -49.65 -68.41 5.44
C SER A 28 -50.60 -67.21 5.53
N LEU A 29 -51.91 -67.45 5.57
CA LEU A 29 -52.93 -66.41 5.73
C LEU A 29 -53.20 -66.14 7.22
N GLN A 30 -53.21 -67.18 8.06
CA GLN A 30 -53.31 -67.02 9.52
C GLN A 30 -52.20 -66.12 10.06
N ALA A 31 -50.95 -66.35 9.64
CA ALA A 31 -49.80 -65.53 10.05
C ALA A 31 -49.94 -64.04 9.67
N LYS A 32 -50.63 -63.73 8.55
CA LYS A 32 -50.89 -62.36 8.12
C LYS A 32 -52.05 -61.69 8.86
N LEU A 33 -53.03 -62.48 9.31
CA LEU A 33 -54.22 -61.98 10.02
C LEU A 33 -54.03 -61.90 11.54
N LEU A 34 -53.05 -62.63 12.09
CA LEU A 34 -52.74 -62.63 13.52
C LEU A 34 -52.56 -61.21 14.11
N PRO A 35 -51.83 -60.27 13.47
CA PRO A 35 -51.72 -58.90 13.99
C PRO A 35 -53.07 -58.16 14.06
N ALA A 36 -54.05 -58.50 13.19
CA ALA A 36 -55.37 -57.88 13.18
C ALA A 36 -56.24 -58.34 14.37
N GLY A 37 -56.04 -59.56 14.87
CA GLY A 37 -56.67 -60.05 16.11
C GLY A 37 -56.07 -59.43 17.39
N HIS A 38 -54.92 -58.78 17.29
CA HIS A 38 -54.21 -58.14 18.40
C HIS A 38 -54.12 -56.62 18.28
N LEU A 39 -55.01 -55.97 17.53
CA LEU A 39 -54.96 -54.51 17.32
C LEU A 39 -54.99 -53.69 18.62
N SER A 40 -55.66 -54.18 19.66
CA SER A 40 -55.68 -53.55 20.99
C SER A 40 -54.28 -53.38 21.60
N SER A 41 -53.29 -54.22 21.27
CA SER A 41 -51.93 -54.07 21.78
C SER A 41 -51.23 -52.80 21.25
N PHE A 42 -51.74 -52.19 20.18
CA PHE A 42 -51.19 -50.96 19.58
C PHE A 42 -51.80 -49.68 20.16
N GLN A 43 -52.75 -49.77 21.11
CA GLN A 43 -53.47 -48.62 21.66
C GLN A 43 -52.57 -47.51 22.19
N ALA A 44 -51.56 -47.85 23.00
CA ALA A 44 -50.62 -46.88 23.57
C ALA A 44 -49.79 -46.18 22.47
N GLN A 45 -49.38 -46.92 21.45
CA GLN A 45 -48.60 -46.38 20.34
C GLN A 45 -49.42 -45.41 19.49
N VAL A 46 -50.68 -45.75 19.21
CA VAL A 46 -51.60 -44.90 18.45
C VAL A 46 -51.99 -43.65 19.23
N ALA A 47 -52.26 -43.77 20.53
CA ALA A 47 -52.52 -42.60 21.40
C ALA A 47 -51.32 -41.64 21.45
N ALA A 48 -50.10 -42.17 21.61
CA ALA A 48 -48.88 -41.38 21.59
C ALA A 48 -48.65 -40.72 20.22
N ALA A 49 -48.95 -41.43 19.11
CA ALA A 49 -48.86 -40.88 17.77
C ALA A 49 -49.82 -39.71 17.55
N HIS A 50 -51.10 -39.85 17.95
CA HIS A 50 -52.08 -38.75 17.89
C HIS A 50 -51.63 -37.54 18.70
N ARG A 51 -51.17 -37.75 19.95
CA ARG A 51 -50.66 -36.65 20.79
C ARG A 51 -49.49 -35.91 20.14
N ARG A 52 -48.55 -36.64 19.53
CA ARG A 52 -47.43 -36.02 18.78
C ARG A 52 -47.91 -35.23 17.57
N ILE A 53 -48.91 -35.74 16.83
CA ILE A 53 -49.49 -35.04 15.67
C ILE A 53 -50.13 -33.73 16.11
N GLU A 54 -50.97 -33.77 17.15
CA GLU A 54 -51.63 -32.57 17.68
C GLU A 54 -50.62 -31.54 18.19
N THR A 55 -49.60 -31.99 18.93
CA THR A 55 -48.52 -31.12 19.41
C THR A 55 -47.75 -30.48 18.25
N ARG A 56 -47.45 -31.22 17.18
CA ARG A 56 -46.80 -30.65 16.00
C ARG A 56 -47.69 -29.65 15.28
N ARG A 57 -49.00 -29.93 15.20
CA ARG A 57 -49.98 -29.02 14.59
C ARG A 57 -50.09 -27.71 15.37
N SER A 58 -50.02 -27.75 16.71
CA SER A 58 -50.02 -26.53 17.53
C SER A 58 -48.71 -25.74 17.50
N GLN A 59 -47.62 -26.31 16.98
CA GLN A 59 -46.30 -25.68 16.89
C GLN A 59 -46.03 -24.96 15.55
N SER A 60 -47.02 -24.85 14.65
CA SER A 60 -46.84 -24.23 13.34
C SER A 60 -46.29 -22.80 13.44
N LEU A 61 -46.89 -21.97 14.29
CA LEU A 61 -46.45 -20.59 14.52
C LEU A 61 -45.01 -20.52 15.05
N LEU A 62 -44.68 -21.35 16.05
CA LEU A 62 -43.33 -21.38 16.61
C LEU A 62 -42.28 -21.76 15.54
N ARG A 63 -42.60 -22.72 14.67
CA ARG A 63 -41.71 -23.12 13.56
C ARG A 63 -41.51 -21.99 12.56
N THR A 64 -42.56 -21.24 12.24
CA THR A 64 -42.45 -20.05 11.38
C THR A 64 -41.56 -18.98 12.00
N ILE A 65 -41.80 -18.64 13.28
CA ILE A 65 -40.99 -17.65 14.00
C ILE A 65 -39.51 -18.06 14.04
N ILE A 66 -39.21 -19.33 14.29
CA ILE A 66 -37.83 -19.86 14.27
C ILE A 66 -37.22 -19.68 12.88
N ALA A 67 -37.93 -20.05 11.81
CA ALA A 67 -37.43 -19.92 10.45
C ALA A 67 -37.13 -18.45 10.08
N GLU A 68 -38.05 -17.54 10.39
CA GLU A 68 -37.86 -16.09 10.16
C GLU A 68 -36.67 -15.54 10.96
N THR A 69 -36.54 -15.96 12.22
CA THR A 69 -35.43 -15.55 13.09
C THR A 69 -34.09 -16.06 12.54
N CYS A 70 -34.02 -17.33 12.14
CA CYS A 70 -32.83 -17.89 11.49
C CYS A 70 -32.47 -17.14 10.20
N GLN A 71 -33.46 -16.79 9.38
CA GLN A 71 -33.23 -16.01 8.16
C GLN A 71 -32.67 -14.62 8.48
N SER A 72 -33.23 -13.95 9.49
CA SER A 72 -32.75 -12.64 9.96
C SER A 72 -31.32 -12.71 10.49
N ILE A 73 -31.00 -13.72 11.31
CA ILE A 73 -29.66 -13.95 11.82
C ILE A 73 -28.66 -14.20 10.69
N ASN A 74 -29.00 -15.04 9.72
CA ASN A 74 -28.13 -15.34 8.57
C ASN A 74 -27.86 -14.08 7.73
N LYS A 75 -28.86 -13.22 7.51
CA LYS A 75 -28.68 -11.93 6.84
C LYS A 75 -27.73 -11.01 7.62
N LYS A 76 -27.90 -10.90 8.94
CA LYS A 76 -27.02 -10.10 9.80
C LYS A 76 -25.60 -10.64 9.82
N LYS A 77 -25.43 -11.96 9.85
CA LYS A 77 -24.12 -12.62 9.76
C LYS A 77 -23.43 -12.28 8.45
N ALA A 78 -24.11 -12.44 7.31
CA ALA A 78 -23.51 -12.11 6.01
C ALA A 78 -23.11 -10.62 5.91
N ALA A 79 -23.93 -9.72 6.45
CA ALA A 79 -23.60 -8.30 6.51
C ALA A 79 -22.41 -7.99 7.42
N LEU A 80 -22.27 -8.73 8.54
CA LEU A 80 -21.12 -8.63 9.42
C LEU A 80 -19.85 -9.17 8.74
N ASP A 81 -19.92 -10.35 8.13
CA ASP A 81 -18.81 -10.97 7.42
C ASP A 81 -18.27 -10.01 6.33
N ALA A 82 -19.18 -9.39 5.55
CA ALA A 82 -18.81 -8.38 4.54
C ALA A 82 -18.18 -7.10 5.13
N LYS A 83 -18.54 -6.72 6.36
CA LYS A 83 -17.94 -5.55 7.05
C LYS A 83 -16.61 -5.86 7.72
N VAL A 84 -16.44 -7.09 8.19
CA VAL A 84 -15.21 -7.58 8.83
C VAL A 84 -14.13 -7.86 7.79
N ASP A 85 -14.53 -8.13 6.54
CA ASP A 85 -13.58 -8.20 5.43
C ASP A 85 -12.94 -6.84 5.15
N THR A 86 -11.80 -6.61 5.81
CA THR A 86 -10.94 -5.43 5.66
C THR A 86 -9.76 -5.71 4.73
N SER A 87 -9.75 -6.82 3.98
CA SER A 87 -8.63 -7.20 3.13
C SER A 87 -8.24 -6.11 2.13
N ALA A 88 -9.23 -5.50 1.47
CA ALA A 88 -9.01 -4.42 0.51
C ALA A 88 -8.44 -3.14 1.16
N SER A 89 -8.94 -2.75 2.33
CA SER A 89 -8.43 -1.58 3.05
C SER A 89 -7.04 -1.83 3.64
N ALA A 90 -6.77 -3.02 4.16
CA ALA A 90 -5.45 -3.44 4.63
C ALA A 90 -4.42 -3.42 3.49
N HIS A 91 -4.79 -3.93 2.31
CA HIS A 91 -3.92 -3.85 1.13
C HIS A 91 -3.61 -2.41 0.74
N ARG A 92 -4.63 -1.54 0.69
CA ARG A 92 -4.45 -0.12 0.39
C ARG A 92 -3.58 0.59 1.42
N LEU A 93 -3.71 0.25 2.70
CA LEU A 93 -2.88 0.81 3.77
C LEU A 93 -1.40 0.43 3.54
N CYS A 94 -1.10 -0.84 3.27
CA CYS A 94 0.27 -1.29 3.01
C CYS A 94 0.91 -0.56 1.81
N LEU A 95 0.13 -0.29 0.75
CA LEU A 95 0.62 0.49 -0.39
C LEU A 95 0.95 1.94 0.01
N LEU A 96 0.11 2.57 0.81
CA LEU A 96 0.33 3.94 1.29
C LEU A 96 1.54 4.03 2.23
N GLU A 97 1.72 3.04 3.10
CA GLU A 97 2.89 2.96 3.99
C GLU A 97 4.19 2.84 3.19
N LYS A 98 4.19 2.02 2.13
CA LYS A 98 5.34 1.90 1.23
C LYS A 98 5.61 3.19 0.45
N GLU A 99 4.56 3.83 -0.06
CA GLU A 99 4.69 5.12 -0.76
C GLU A 99 5.26 6.20 0.17
N LEU A 100 4.86 6.21 1.44
CA LEU A 100 5.40 7.12 2.45
C LEU A 100 6.90 6.86 2.67
N GLU A 101 7.31 5.61 2.85
CA GLU A 101 8.73 5.26 3.01
C GLU A 101 9.59 5.72 1.82
N ASP A 102 9.11 5.47 0.60
CA ASP A 102 9.78 5.90 -0.64
C ASP A 102 9.89 7.44 -0.73
N LEU A 103 8.83 8.16 -0.35
CA LEU A 103 8.83 9.62 -0.32
C LEU A 103 9.80 10.16 0.73
N GLU A 104 9.84 9.59 1.93
CA GLU A 104 10.79 9.97 2.97
C GLU A 104 12.24 9.75 2.54
N ALA A 105 12.52 8.63 1.85
CA ALA A 105 13.84 8.37 1.29
C ALA A 105 14.24 9.44 0.25
N LYS A 106 13.32 9.81 -0.66
CA LYS A 106 13.53 10.89 -1.63
C LYS A 106 13.78 12.24 -0.96
N VAL A 107 13.04 12.55 0.11
CA VAL A 107 13.24 13.77 0.90
C VAL A 107 14.63 13.81 1.52
N ARG A 108 15.10 12.70 2.13
CA ARG A 108 16.45 12.61 2.69
C ARG A 108 17.52 12.82 1.61
N ALA A 109 17.41 12.13 0.48
CA ALA A 109 18.36 12.27 -0.63
C ALA A 109 18.39 13.70 -1.19
N THR A 110 17.22 14.34 -1.33
CA THR A 110 17.14 15.72 -1.83
C THR A 110 17.75 16.71 -0.84
N LYS A 111 17.53 16.53 0.46
CA LYS A 111 18.16 17.36 1.50
C LYS A 111 19.69 17.24 1.47
N GLN A 112 20.22 16.04 1.27
CA GLN A 112 21.66 15.83 1.13
C GLN A 112 22.22 16.59 -0.08
N ARG A 113 21.59 16.46 -1.26
CA ARG A 113 22.00 17.18 -2.47
C ARG A 113 21.96 18.70 -2.29
N ILE A 114 20.94 19.22 -1.60
CA ILE A 114 20.87 20.65 -1.28
C ILE A 114 22.07 21.08 -0.43
N GLN A 115 22.50 20.25 0.52
CA GLN A 115 23.66 20.58 1.35
C GLN A 115 24.96 20.53 0.54
N GLU A 116 25.15 19.51 -0.29
CA GLU A 116 26.30 19.40 -1.19
C GLU A 116 26.42 20.63 -2.11
N GLU A 117 25.31 21.07 -2.72
CA GLU A 117 25.28 22.29 -3.55
C GLU A 117 25.60 23.56 -2.75
N LYS A 118 25.13 23.67 -1.50
CA LYS A 118 25.49 24.80 -0.64
C LYS A 118 26.98 24.85 -0.36
N ASP A 119 27.59 23.70 -0.10
CA ASP A 119 29.01 23.59 0.19
C ASP A 119 29.84 23.93 -1.05
N LEU A 120 29.42 23.49 -2.24
CA LEU A 120 30.03 23.87 -3.53
C LEU A 120 29.95 25.38 -3.79
N ILE A 121 28.79 25.99 -3.56
CA ILE A 121 28.61 27.45 -3.72
C ILE A 121 29.52 28.21 -2.74
N ALA A 122 29.61 27.76 -1.49
CA ALA A 122 30.49 28.39 -0.50
C ALA A 122 31.96 28.28 -0.91
N GLY A 123 32.40 27.11 -1.36
CA GLY A 123 33.75 26.89 -1.89
C GLY A 123 34.07 27.78 -3.09
N SER A 124 33.19 27.81 -4.08
CA SER A 124 33.36 28.65 -5.28
C SER A 124 33.42 30.14 -4.95
N LYS A 125 32.62 30.60 -3.98
CA LYS A 125 32.68 31.99 -3.52
C LYS A 125 34.03 32.31 -2.87
N GLN A 126 34.55 31.41 -2.04
CA GLN A 126 35.85 31.59 -1.41
C GLN A 126 36.98 31.63 -2.46
N GLU A 127 36.95 30.75 -3.46
CA GLU A 127 37.91 30.74 -4.57
C GLU A 127 37.84 32.05 -5.38
N ALA A 128 36.64 32.54 -5.67
CA ALA A 128 36.46 33.80 -6.38
C ALA A 128 37.04 34.99 -5.60
N GLU A 129 36.91 35.01 -4.27
CA GLU A 129 37.50 36.05 -3.41
C GLU A 129 39.04 36.00 -3.42
N VAL A 130 39.62 34.80 -3.41
CA VAL A 130 41.07 34.60 -3.53
C VAL A 130 41.57 35.10 -4.88
N LEU A 131 41.00 34.63 -5.99
CA LEU A 131 41.38 35.04 -7.34
C LEU A 131 41.21 36.55 -7.56
N THR A 132 40.15 37.15 -7.00
CA THR A 132 39.94 38.60 -7.06
C THR A 132 41.07 39.36 -6.33
N SER A 133 41.56 38.82 -5.23
CA SER A 133 42.65 39.43 -4.45
C SER A 133 43.98 39.32 -5.18
N GLU A 134 44.27 38.16 -5.77
CA GLU A 134 45.44 37.93 -6.63
C GLU A 134 45.44 38.88 -7.84
N LEU A 135 44.32 38.96 -8.58
CA LEU A 135 44.18 39.88 -9.71
C LEU A 135 44.42 41.35 -9.33
N LYS A 136 43.98 41.79 -8.15
CA LYS A 136 44.25 43.15 -7.66
C LYS A 136 45.73 43.37 -7.36
N ALA A 137 46.40 42.38 -6.81
CA ALA A 137 47.84 42.44 -6.56
C ALA A 137 48.60 42.54 -7.88
N ASP A 138 48.30 41.65 -8.84
CA ASP A 138 48.92 41.62 -10.17
C ASP A 138 48.70 42.94 -10.92
N LEU A 139 47.48 43.49 -10.87
CA LEU A 139 47.18 44.78 -11.51
C LEU A 139 47.98 45.94 -10.88
N THR A 140 48.19 45.88 -9.57
CA THR A 140 49.00 46.88 -8.85
C THR A 140 50.47 46.76 -9.22
N GLU A 141 51.00 45.54 -9.32
CA GLU A 141 52.36 45.27 -9.78
C GLU A 141 52.56 45.75 -11.23
N LEU A 142 51.65 45.39 -12.14
CA LEU A 142 51.67 45.82 -13.53
C LEU A 142 51.65 47.35 -13.65
N SER A 143 50.81 48.03 -12.86
CA SER A 143 50.77 49.50 -12.80
C SER A 143 52.11 50.09 -12.36
N ASN A 144 52.79 49.47 -11.39
CA ASN A 144 54.09 49.91 -10.92
C ASN A 144 55.21 49.65 -11.94
N LEU A 145 55.18 48.53 -12.66
CA LEU A 145 56.11 48.23 -13.75
C LEU A 145 55.91 49.18 -14.93
N SER A 146 54.65 49.45 -15.32
CA SER A 146 54.33 50.36 -16.42
C SER A 146 54.86 51.78 -16.17
N LYS A 147 54.90 52.24 -14.92
CA LYS A 147 55.48 53.55 -14.56
C LYS A 147 57.00 53.63 -14.73
N GLN A 148 57.68 52.50 -14.78
CA GLN A 148 59.13 52.43 -14.98
C GLN A 148 59.54 52.43 -16.45
N VAL A 149 58.57 52.29 -17.36
CA VAL A 149 58.82 52.34 -18.80
C VAL A 149 59.16 53.78 -19.19
N VAL A 150 60.38 54.00 -19.66
CA VAL A 150 60.82 55.27 -20.24
C VAL A 150 60.35 55.30 -21.70
N PRO A 151 59.60 56.33 -22.13
CA PRO A 151 59.17 56.45 -23.51
C PRO A 151 60.31 57.01 -24.38
N GLY A 152 60.44 56.49 -25.59
CA GLY A 152 61.48 56.86 -26.53
C GLY A 152 61.97 55.64 -27.29
N ALA A 153 62.58 55.86 -28.44
CA ALA A 153 63.32 54.83 -29.16
C ALA A 153 64.80 55.10 -28.93
N ASP A 154 65.58 54.04 -28.68
CA ASP A 154 67.02 54.18 -28.44
C ASP A 154 67.70 54.88 -29.62
N GLU A 155 67.19 54.69 -30.84
CA GLU A 155 67.69 55.34 -32.05
C GLU A 155 67.57 56.87 -32.03
N ASP A 156 66.50 57.41 -31.43
CA ASP A 156 66.30 58.86 -31.31
C ASP A 156 67.33 59.46 -30.35
N ASP A 157 67.56 58.79 -29.21
CA ASP A 157 68.55 59.23 -28.21
C ASP A 157 69.99 59.04 -28.71
N GLU A 158 70.29 57.96 -29.45
CA GLU A 158 71.57 57.73 -30.11
C GLU A 158 71.88 58.81 -31.16
N ALA A 159 70.88 59.25 -31.93
CA ALA A 159 71.05 60.33 -32.90
C ALA A 159 71.43 61.65 -32.22
N VAL A 160 70.83 61.96 -31.06
CA VAL A 160 71.19 63.15 -30.26
C VAL A 160 72.64 63.04 -29.76
N LEU A 161 73.06 61.87 -29.27
CA LEU A 161 74.44 61.65 -28.82
C LEU A 161 75.45 61.79 -29.98
N ALA A 162 75.16 61.20 -31.13
CA ALA A 162 76.00 61.27 -32.32
C ALA A 162 76.14 62.72 -32.83
N GLU A 163 75.07 63.51 -32.78
CA GLU A 163 75.09 64.93 -33.14
C GLU A 163 76.02 65.73 -32.21
N VAL A 164 75.89 65.53 -30.90
CA VAL A 164 76.74 66.22 -29.90
C VAL A 164 78.21 65.82 -30.05
N ASP A 165 78.49 64.53 -30.29
CA ASP A 165 79.88 64.07 -30.49
C ASP A 165 80.50 64.64 -31.77
N ARG A 166 79.70 64.78 -32.84
CA ARG A 166 80.12 65.48 -34.06
C ARG A 166 80.49 66.94 -33.78
N ILE A 167 79.63 67.68 -33.05
CA ILE A 167 79.92 69.07 -32.66
C ILE A 167 81.21 69.17 -31.85
N ARG A 168 81.44 68.24 -30.92
CA ARG A 168 82.69 68.18 -30.12
C ARG A 168 83.91 67.98 -31.00
N LEU A 169 83.86 67.03 -31.93
CA LEU A 169 84.96 66.75 -32.86
C LEU A 169 85.26 67.94 -33.77
N ASP A 170 84.22 68.61 -34.29
CA ASP A 170 84.36 69.81 -35.11
C ASP A 170 85.02 70.97 -34.34
N ALA A 171 84.64 71.18 -33.07
CA ALA A 171 85.24 72.20 -32.22
C ALA A 171 86.72 71.92 -31.91
N ILE A 172 87.08 70.66 -31.64
CA ILE A 172 88.47 70.24 -31.44
C ILE A 172 89.27 70.50 -32.72
N ALA A 173 88.76 70.06 -33.87
CA ALA A 173 89.41 70.27 -35.17
C ALA A 173 89.63 71.76 -35.47
N ALA A 174 88.67 72.63 -35.12
CA ALA A 174 88.79 74.08 -35.28
C ALA A 174 89.86 74.70 -34.37
N ILE A 175 90.00 74.23 -33.12
CA ILE A 175 91.05 74.69 -32.20
C ILE A 175 92.42 74.21 -32.67
N ASP A 176 92.53 72.93 -33.06
CA ASP A 176 93.78 72.36 -33.57
C ASP A 176 94.25 73.10 -34.83
N ALA A 177 93.32 73.50 -35.71
CA ALA A 177 93.64 74.31 -36.88
C ALA A 177 94.09 75.75 -36.55
N PHE A 178 93.65 76.31 -35.42
CA PHE A 178 94.07 77.65 -34.96
C PHE A 178 95.46 77.64 -34.29
N LEU A 179 95.87 76.50 -33.72
CA LEU A 179 97.16 76.34 -33.03
C LEU A 179 98.33 75.95 -33.98
N GLN A 180 98.07 75.83 -35.28
CA GLN A 180 99.07 75.61 -36.34
C GLN A 180 99.43 76.90 -37.07
#